data_AF-A0A9Q1CU58-F1
#
_entry.id   AF-A0A9Q1CU58-F1
#
_cell.length_a   1.000
_cell.length_b   1.000
_cell.length_c   1.000
_cell.angle_alpha   90.00
_cell.angle_beta   90.00
_cell.angle_gamma   90.00
#
_symmetry.space_group_name_H-M   'P 1'
#
loop_
_entity.id
_entity.type
_entity.pdbx_description
1 polymer ?
#
loop_
_entity_poly.entity_id
_entity_poly.type
_entity_poly.pdbx_seq_one_letter_code
_entity_poly.pdbx_strand_id
1 'polypeptide(L)'
;MSTSDLNSPPTSDPPIIITSTVNVPIDMAATQGSQVDGAGGGEEVERRSSSRTKQFTEKGLGYEIEKRERNFRTKVSAWRRRAGRIESMLSESTDSSTLKQERELLGKDMNEVIVANEENNEILVKAEKPIAYSHFEAIESDNYHLLKRISERIKEIEKQSEIASGTRSKSRRSSHSLHSSKGSISKRAEAAAQAAVLKDKLKYIDQEAEQKANLEKLRADLDKLQIMKEIDMAEAKVDAIVKVEQDTSTIFDADKLSHLIEDKEQFVSDYVESHSYVPTTDKIPFKCTRN
;
A
#
# COMPACT_ATOMS: atom_id res chain seq x y z
N MET A 1 53.50 -26.75 -0.42
CA MET A 1 52.58 -27.78 0.10
C MET A 1 51.53 -27.06 0.91
N SER A 2 50.25 -27.27 0.54
CA SER A 2 49.02 -27.26 1.38
C SER A 2 48.72 -26.05 2.28
N THR A 3 47.49 -25.59 2.50
CA THR A 3 46.13 -25.69 1.91
C THR A 3 45.25 -24.92 2.92
N SER A 4 44.27 -24.13 2.44
CA SER A 4 42.99 -23.82 3.12
C SER A 4 43.07 -22.96 4.41
N ASP A 5 42.13 -22.13 4.85
CA ASP A 5 40.72 -21.90 4.57
C ASP A 5 40.39 -20.44 4.92
N LEU A 6 39.60 -19.74 4.10
CA LEU A 6 38.87 -18.55 4.53
C LEU A 6 37.40 -18.72 4.17
N ASN A 7 36.63 -19.03 5.21
CA ASN A 7 35.17 -18.95 5.28
C ASN A 7 34.67 -17.61 4.74
N SER A 8 33.79 -17.66 3.73
CA SER A 8 32.93 -16.54 3.35
C SER A 8 31.55 -16.72 3.99
N PRO A 9 30.96 -15.68 4.62
CA PRO A 9 29.59 -15.74 5.13
C PRO A 9 28.56 -15.58 4.00
N PRO A 10 27.31 -16.05 4.20
CA PRO A 10 26.26 -16.03 3.20
C PRO A 10 25.74 -14.62 2.94
N THR A 11 25.64 -14.24 1.67
CA THR A 11 24.98 -13.01 1.20
C THR A 11 23.47 -13.13 1.42
N SER A 12 22.95 -12.39 2.39
CA SER A 12 21.52 -12.15 2.57
C SER A 12 21.12 -10.97 1.69
N ASP A 13 20.32 -11.23 0.66
CA ASP A 13 19.71 -10.18 -0.16
C ASP A 13 18.67 -9.39 0.66
N PRO A 14 18.66 -8.04 0.62
CA PRO A 14 17.62 -7.24 1.25
C PRO A 14 16.35 -7.12 0.39
N PRO A 15 15.16 -6.98 0.99
CA PRO A 15 13.89 -6.84 0.27
C PRO A 15 13.74 -5.45 -0.35
N ILE A 16 13.20 -5.41 -1.58
CA ILE A 16 12.94 -4.18 -2.33
C ILE A 16 11.52 -3.69 -2.01
N ILE A 17 11.43 -2.51 -1.39
CA ILE A 17 10.17 -1.78 -1.13
C ILE A 17 9.85 -0.92 -2.36
N ILE A 18 8.63 -1.04 -2.88
CA ILE A 18 8.10 -0.20 -3.97
C ILE A 18 7.33 0.96 -3.33
N THR A 19 7.79 2.19 -3.53
CA THR A 19 7.06 3.41 -3.15
C THR A 19 6.24 3.92 -4.33
N SER A 20 4.94 4.12 -4.09
CA SER A 20 4.00 4.74 -5.02
C SER A 20 3.96 6.25 -4.76
N THR A 21 4.46 7.05 -5.70
CA THR A 21 4.40 8.52 -5.64
C THR A 21 3.30 9.01 -6.57
N VAL A 22 2.21 9.50 -5.99
CA VAL A 22 1.14 10.20 -6.70
C VAL A 22 1.52 11.68 -6.81
N ASN A 23 1.67 12.18 -8.04
CA ASN A 23 1.80 13.60 -8.35
C ASN A 23 0.47 14.08 -8.94
N VAL A 24 -0.26 14.95 -8.24
CA VAL A 24 -1.43 15.67 -8.77
C VAL A 24 -0.99 17.09 -9.12
N PRO A 25 -1.14 17.55 -10.38
CA PRO A 25 -0.96 18.96 -10.70
C PRO A 25 -2.24 19.73 -10.34
N ILE A 26 -2.07 20.76 -9.51
CA ILE A 26 -3.04 21.83 -9.29
C ILE A 26 -2.79 22.87 -10.39
N ASP A 27 -3.73 23.04 -11.32
CA ASP A 27 -3.76 24.21 -12.21
C ASP A 27 -5.03 25.02 -11.96
N MET A 28 -4.84 26.15 -11.28
CA MET A 28 -5.76 27.28 -11.30
C MET A 28 -5.44 28.13 -12.54
N ALA A 29 -6.31 28.12 -13.54
CA ALA A 29 -6.26 29.08 -14.63
C ALA A 29 -7.48 30.01 -14.56
N ALA A 30 -7.18 31.27 -14.26
CA ALA A 30 -8.09 32.39 -14.32
C ALA A 30 -8.66 32.57 -15.74
N THR A 31 -9.98 32.63 -15.86
CA THR A 31 -10.66 33.09 -17.08
C THR A 31 -11.10 34.54 -16.87
N GLN A 32 -10.44 35.46 -17.58
CA GLN A 32 -10.83 36.86 -17.66
C GLN A 32 -12.10 37.00 -18.50
N GLY A 33 -13.00 37.85 -18.03
CA GLY A 33 -14.32 38.09 -18.61
C GLY A 33 -14.27 38.73 -19.99
N SER A 34 -15.25 38.37 -20.80
CA SER A 34 -15.69 39.17 -21.93
C SER A 34 -17.20 39.37 -21.83
N GLN A 35 -17.57 40.63 -21.91
CA GLN A 35 -18.86 41.25 -21.73
C GLN A 35 -19.75 41.03 -22.95
N VAL A 36 -20.95 40.48 -22.77
CA VAL A 36 -22.06 40.68 -23.70
C VAL A 36 -23.38 40.68 -22.94
N ASP A 37 -24.11 41.79 -23.10
CA ASP A 37 -25.41 42.09 -22.50
C ASP A 37 -26.52 41.14 -22.98
N GLY A 38 -27.46 40.81 -22.09
CA GLY A 38 -28.69 40.09 -22.45
C GLY A 38 -29.56 39.75 -21.24
N ALA A 39 -30.55 40.59 -20.97
CA ALA A 39 -31.51 40.47 -19.89
C ALA A 39 -32.44 39.25 -20.01
N GLY A 40 -32.76 38.61 -18.89
CA GLY A 40 -33.82 37.61 -18.77
C GLY A 40 -33.77 36.88 -17.43
N GLY A 41 -34.56 37.35 -16.46
CA GLY A 41 -34.63 36.75 -15.12
C GLY A 41 -35.34 35.40 -15.08
N GLY A 42 -35.05 34.63 -14.04
CA GLY A 42 -35.79 33.42 -13.68
C GLY A 42 -34.94 32.38 -12.95
N GLU A 43 -35.21 32.25 -11.65
CA GLU A 43 -34.94 31.09 -10.80
C GLU A 43 -33.47 30.67 -10.57
N GLU A 44 -32.92 31.22 -9.49
CA GLU A 44 -31.90 30.61 -8.67
C GLU A 44 -32.44 29.27 -8.10
N VAL A 45 -32.29 28.19 -8.86
CA VAL A 45 -32.44 26.83 -8.30
C VAL A 45 -31.20 26.56 -7.46
N GLU A 46 -31.29 26.97 -6.19
CA GLU A 46 -30.43 26.52 -5.10
C GLU A 46 -30.47 24.98 -5.10
N ARG A 47 -29.50 24.36 -5.79
CA ARG A 47 -29.25 22.93 -5.71
C ARG A 47 -28.80 22.65 -4.28
N ARG A 48 -29.76 22.33 -3.43
CA ARG A 48 -29.54 21.70 -2.12
C ARG A 48 -28.83 20.37 -2.39
N SER A 49 -27.50 20.42 -2.44
CA SER A 49 -26.63 19.26 -2.34
C SER A 49 -26.88 18.66 -0.97
N SER A 50 -27.87 17.76 -0.90
CA SER A 50 -28.18 17.01 0.30
C SER A 50 -26.96 16.17 0.64
N SER A 51 -26.18 16.61 1.62
CA SER A 51 -25.07 15.87 2.25
C SER A 51 -25.60 14.71 3.11
N ARG A 52 -26.61 13.98 2.60
CA ARG A 52 -27.14 12.82 3.29
C ARG A 52 -26.19 11.67 3.00
N THR A 53 -25.41 11.27 4.00
CA THR A 53 -24.62 10.03 3.96
C THR A 53 -25.58 8.88 3.65
N LYS A 54 -25.50 8.38 2.42
CA LYS A 54 -26.34 7.29 1.95
C LYS A 54 -25.88 6.02 2.66
N GLN A 55 -26.57 5.65 3.73
CA GLN A 55 -26.32 4.37 4.38
C GLN A 55 -26.96 3.25 3.57
N PHE A 56 -26.19 2.21 3.28
CA PHE A 56 -26.71 1.04 2.58
C PHE A 56 -27.69 0.29 3.49
N THR A 57 -28.80 -0.15 2.93
CA THR A 57 -29.58 -1.23 3.56
C THR A 57 -28.78 -2.53 3.46
N GLU A 58 -29.01 -3.50 4.34
CA GLU A 58 -28.30 -4.79 4.33
C GLU A 58 -28.31 -5.46 2.93
N LYS A 59 -29.48 -5.49 2.28
CA LYS A 59 -29.63 -5.99 0.90
C LYS A 59 -28.89 -5.13 -0.13
N GLY A 60 -28.92 -3.80 0.04
CA GLY A 60 -28.20 -2.87 -0.84
C GLY A 60 -26.68 -3.01 -0.73
N LEU A 61 -26.17 -3.29 0.47
CA LEU A 61 -24.77 -3.55 0.71
C LEU A 61 -24.32 -4.85 0.06
N GLY A 62 -25.11 -5.92 0.21
CA GLY A 62 -24.86 -7.20 -0.46
C GLY A 62 -24.78 -7.09 -1.99
N TYR A 63 -25.74 -6.38 -2.59
CA TYR A 63 -25.74 -6.13 -4.03
C TYR A 63 -24.49 -5.38 -4.49
N GLU A 64 -24.09 -4.33 -3.76
CA GLU A 64 -22.95 -3.52 -4.16
C GLU A 64 -21.61 -4.27 -4.00
N ILE A 65 -21.50 -5.14 -2.99
CA ILE A 65 -20.35 -6.08 -2.87
C ILE A 65 -20.27 -6.97 -4.11
N GLU A 66 -21.37 -7.65 -4.47
CA GLU A 66 -21.38 -8.57 -5.61
C GLU A 66 -21.04 -7.85 -6.93
N LYS A 67 -21.57 -6.64 -7.11
CA LYS A 67 -21.30 -5.80 -8.26
C LYS A 67 -19.82 -5.43 -8.38
N ARG A 68 -19.18 -5.02 -7.27
CA ARG A 68 -17.75 -4.69 -7.26
C ARG A 68 -16.87 -5.93 -7.46
N GLU A 69 -17.23 -7.05 -6.85
CA GLU A 69 -16.54 -8.33 -7.06
C GLU A 69 -16.63 -8.79 -8.52
N ARG A 70 -17.79 -8.61 -9.18
CA ARG A 70 -17.96 -8.89 -10.61
C ARG A 70 -17.12 -7.94 -11.48
N ASN A 71 -17.05 -6.66 -11.12
CA ASN A 71 -16.19 -5.69 -11.82
C ASN A 71 -14.72 -6.11 -11.71
N PHE A 72 -14.23 -6.40 -10.50
CA PHE A 72 -12.87 -6.88 -10.26
C PHE A 72 -12.54 -8.12 -11.10
N ARG A 73 -13.40 -9.15 -11.08
CA ARG A 73 -13.24 -10.36 -11.91
C ARG A 73 -13.17 -10.04 -13.41
N THR A 74 -13.94 -9.07 -13.87
CA THR A 74 -13.95 -8.63 -15.28
C THR A 74 -12.61 -7.98 -15.66
N LYS A 75 -12.09 -7.10 -14.80
CA LYS A 75 -10.77 -6.45 -15.00
C LYS A 75 -9.64 -7.47 -14.99
N VAL A 76 -9.64 -8.39 -14.03
CA VAL A 76 -8.67 -9.50 -13.97
C VAL A 76 -8.72 -10.34 -15.24
N SER A 77 -9.91 -10.63 -15.76
CA SER A 77 -10.07 -11.40 -17.00
C SER A 77 -9.57 -10.64 -18.23
N ALA A 78 -9.66 -9.30 -18.26
CA ALA A 78 -9.09 -8.49 -19.33
C ALA A 78 -7.56 -8.51 -19.28
N TRP A 79 -6.99 -8.26 -18.10
CA TRP A 79 -5.55 -8.36 -17.87
C TRP A 79 -5.01 -9.75 -18.24
N ARG A 80 -5.64 -10.85 -17.81
CA ARG A 80 -5.22 -12.23 -18.16
C ARG A 80 -5.23 -12.48 -19.67
N ARG A 81 -6.25 -11.98 -20.39
CA ARG A 81 -6.32 -12.11 -21.85
C ARG A 81 -5.15 -11.41 -22.54
N ARG A 82 -4.78 -10.21 -22.06
CA ARG A 82 -3.61 -9.51 -22.59
C ARG A 82 -2.32 -10.22 -22.20
N ALA A 83 -2.18 -10.65 -20.96
CA ALA A 83 -1.03 -11.39 -20.48
C ALA A 83 -0.75 -12.61 -21.36
N GLY A 84 -1.76 -13.46 -21.61
CA GLY A 84 -1.62 -14.62 -22.49
C GLY A 84 -1.27 -14.27 -23.95
N ARG A 85 -1.79 -13.16 -24.48
CA ARG A 85 -1.39 -12.66 -25.81
C ARG A 85 0.08 -12.29 -25.83
N ILE A 86 0.54 -11.54 -24.84
CA ILE A 86 1.94 -11.12 -24.73
C ILE A 86 2.83 -12.35 -24.59
N GLU A 87 2.46 -13.34 -23.77
CA GLU A 87 3.24 -14.57 -23.65
C GLU A 87 3.44 -15.27 -24.99
N SER A 88 2.40 -15.31 -25.84
CA SER A 88 2.51 -15.86 -27.20
C SER A 88 3.43 -14.99 -28.09
N MET A 89 3.35 -13.67 -27.95
CA MET A 89 4.23 -12.73 -28.67
C MET A 89 5.70 -12.81 -28.24
N LEU A 90 6.00 -13.20 -26.99
CA LEU A 90 7.39 -13.28 -26.51
C LEU A 90 8.20 -14.33 -27.28
N SER A 91 7.56 -15.44 -27.68
CA SER A 91 8.18 -16.47 -28.51
C SER A 91 8.32 -16.10 -29.99
N GLU A 92 7.42 -15.26 -30.51
CA GLU A 92 7.28 -15.03 -31.96
C GLU A 92 7.83 -13.67 -32.41
N SER A 93 7.82 -12.67 -31.53
CA SER A 93 8.12 -11.28 -31.91
C SER A 93 9.62 -11.04 -32.08
N THR A 94 9.95 -10.38 -33.18
CA THR A 94 11.26 -9.77 -33.46
C THR A 94 11.23 -8.24 -33.39
N ASP A 95 10.08 -7.64 -33.09
CA ASP A 95 9.91 -6.20 -33.03
C ASP A 95 9.80 -5.71 -31.59
N SER A 96 10.72 -4.84 -31.19
CA SER A 96 10.75 -4.26 -29.84
C SER A 96 9.67 -3.19 -29.66
N SER A 97 9.22 -2.54 -30.73
CA SER A 97 8.20 -1.47 -30.66
C SER A 97 6.84 -2.01 -30.25
N THR A 98 6.38 -3.07 -30.92
CA THR A 98 5.13 -3.77 -30.55
C THR A 98 5.15 -4.30 -29.12
N LEU A 99 6.26 -4.88 -28.65
CA LEU A 99 6.39 -5.34 -27.26
C LEU A 99 6.35 -4.19 -26.25
N LYS A 100 6.94 -3.03 -26.57
CA LYS A 100 6.86 -1.83 -25.71
C LYS A 100 5.43 -1.31 -25.61
N GLN A 101 4.70 -1.29 -26.73
CA GLN A 101 3.30 -0.88 -26.75
C GLN A 101 2.42 -1.83 -25.93
N GLU A 102 2.56 -3.14 -26.11
CA GLU A 102 1.79 -4.12 -25.34
C GLU A 102 2.15 -4.10 -23.84
N ARG A 103 3.41 -3.83 -23.49
CA ARG A 103 3.84 -3.58 -22.10
C ARG A 103 3.10 -2.40 -21.47
N GLU A 104 2.94 -1.31 -22.20
CA GLU A 104 2.19 -0.13 -21.71
C GLU A 104 0.70 -0.47 -21.50
N LEU A 105 0.09 -1.18 -22.44
CA LEU A 105 -1.31 -1.59 -22.34
C LEU A 105 -1.53 -2.59 -21.20
N LEU A 106 -0.60 -3.51 -20.95
CA LEU A 106 -0.63 -4.41 -19.80
C LEU A 106 -0.57 -3.62 -18.48
N GLY A 107 0.26 -2.57 -18.42
CA GLY A 107 0.29 -1.65 -17.28
C GLY A 107 -1.05 -0.96 -17.05
N LYS A 108 -1.74 -0.52 -18.11
CA LYS A 108 -3.08 0.07 -18.01
C LYS A 108 -4.11 -0.93 -17.49
N ASP A 109 -4.14 -2.15 -18.05
CA ASP A 109 -5.06 -3.20 -17.60
C ASP A 109 -4.79 -3.57 -16.11
N MET A 110 -3.52 -3.64 -15.70
CA MET A 110 -3.16 -3.90 -14.30
C MET A 110 -3.61 -2.75 -13.37
N ASN A 111 -3.48 -1.51 -13.80
CA ASN A 111 -3.99 -0.37 -13.05
C ASN A 111 -5.51 -0.42 -12.85
N GLU A 112 -6.26 -0.86 -13.88
CA GLU A 112 -7.71 -1.10 -13.73
C GLU A 112 -8.03 -2.22 -12.73
N VAL A 113 -7.19 -3.26 -12.65
CA VAL A 113 -7.32 -4.32 -11.64
C VAL A 113 -7.06 -3.78 -10.24
N ILE A 114 -6.02 -2.95 -10.06
CA ILE A 114 -5.68 -2.31 -8.77
C ILE A 114 -6.88 -1.47 -8.29
N VAL A 115 -7.37 -0.55 -9.13
CA VAL A 115 -8.51 0.31 -8.78
C VAL A 115 -9.76 -0.51 -8.44
N ALA A 116 -10.09 -1.52 -9.25
CA ALA A 116 -11.25 -2.37 -8.97
C ALA A 116 -11.10 -3.19 -7.68
N ASN A 117 -9.88 -3.58 -7.31
CA ASN A 117 -9.58 -4.26 -6.04
C ASN A 117 -9.75 -3.31 -4.85
N GLU A 118 -9.24 -2.08 -4.95
CA GLU A 118 -9.39 -1.05 -3.93
C GLU A 118 -10.86 -0.71 -3.66
N GLU A 119 -11.65 -0.50 -4.72
CA GLU A 119 -13.10 -0.28 -4.61
C GLU A 119 -13.81 -1.46 -3.94
N ASN A 120 -13.41 -2.68 -4.28
CA ASN A 120 -13.94 -3.90 -3.68
C ASN A 120 -13.57 -4.01 -2.19
N ASN A 121 -12.35 -3.67 -1.83
CA ASN A 121 -11.91 -3.66 -0.43
C ASN A 121 -12.64 -2.58 0.37
N GLU A 122 -12.86 -1.39 -0.19
CA GLU A 122 -13.59 -0.30 0.45
C GLU A 122 -15.02 -0.74 0.86
N ILE A 123 -15.72 -1.49 0.01
CA ILE A 123 -17.07 -1.98 0.35
C ILE A 123 -17.04 -3.14 1.34
N LEU A 124 -16.00 -3.98 1.31
CA LEU A 124 -15.83 -5.05 2.31
C LEU A 124 -15.55 -4.48 3.69
N VAL A 125 -14.74 -3.43 3.81
CA VAL A 125 -14.52 -2.69 5.07
C VAL A 125 -15.84 -2.13 5.59
N LYS A 126 -16.63 -1.46 4.74
CA LYS A 126 -17.95 -0.93 5.13
C LYS A 126 -18.94 -2.02 5.55
N ALA A 127 -18.75 -3.24 5.06
CA ALA A 127 -19.56 -4.40 5.40
C ALA A 127 -18.97 -5.25 6.53
N GLU A 128 -17.87 -4.81 7.14
CA GLU A 128 -17.13 -5.55 8.18
C GLU A 128 -16.80 -6.99 7.76
N LYS A 129 -16.60 -7.21 6.45
CA LYS A 129 -16.24 -8.50 5.88
C LYS A 129 -14.73 -8.63 5.75
N PRO A 130 -14.20 -9.85 5.93
CA PRO A 130 -12.77 -10.09 5.76
C PRO A 130 -12.32 -9.81 4.33
N ILE A 131 -11.13 -9.23 4.19
CA ILE A 131 -10.47 -9.00 2.89
C ILE A 131 -9.47 -10.13 2.64
N ALA A 132 -9.57 -10.76 1.47
CA ALA A 132 -8.65 -11.81 1.03
C ALA A 132 -7.64 -11.24 0.03
N TYR A 133 -6.45 -10.86 0.52
CA TYR A 133 -5.40 -10.26 -0.31
C TYR A 133 -4.68 -11.27 -1.22
N SER A 134 -4.64 -12.55 -0.84
CA SER A 134 -3.84 -13.58 -1.53
C SER A 134 -4.14 -13.72 -3.03
N HIS A 135 -5.39 -13.53 -3.45
CA HIS A 135 -5.72 -13.62 -4.88
C HIS A 135 -5.13 -12.46 -5.68
N PHE A 136 -5.18 -11.24 -5.12
CA PHE A 136 -4.66 -10.05 -5.76
C PHE A 136 -3.14 -10.04 -5.76
N GLU A 137 -2.50 -10.45 -4.66
CA GLU A 137 -1.04 -10.60 -4.55
C GLU A 137 -0.49 -11.57 -5.61
N ALA A 138 -1.19 -12.69 -5.87
CA ALA A 138 -0.80 -13.62 -6.93
C ALA A 138 -0.83 -12.96 -8.32
N ILE A 139 -1.84 -12.13 -8.59
CA ILE A 139 -1.95 -11.39 -9.86
C ILE A 139 -0.83 -10.34 -9.99
N GLU A 140 -0.51 -9.63 -8.91
CA GLU A 140 0.61 -8.68 -8.88
C GLU A 140 1.96 -9.38 -9.15
N SER A 141 2.17 -10.53 -8.53
CA SER A 141 3.36 -11.35 -8.75
C SER A 141 3.46 -11.82 -10.20
N ASP A 142 2.39 -12.37 -10.77
CA ASP A 142 2.35 -12.80 -12.18
C ASP A 142 2.64 -11.63 -13.12
N ASN A 143 2.05 -10.45 -12.85
CA ASN A 143 2.26 -9.24 -13.63
C ASN A 143 3.72 -8.78 -13.58
N TYR A 144 4.34 -8.78 -12.39
CA TYR A 144 5.75 -8.47 -12.22
C TYR A 144 6.65 -9.41 -13.04
N HIS A 145 6.42 -10.72 -12.95
CA HIS A 145 7.19 -11.71 -13.69
C HIS A 145 7.02 -11.57 -15.20
N LEU A 146 5.82 -11.26 -15.68
CA LEU A 146 5.58 -11.01 -17.10
C LEU A 146 6.28 -9.73 -17.57
N LEU A 147 6.20 -8.62 -16.83
CA LEU A 147 6.89 -7.37 -17.15
C LEU A 147 8.42 -7.56 -17.21
N LYS A 148 8.97 -8.37 -16.30
CA LYS A 148 10.39 -8.74 -16.31
C LYS A 148 10.76 -9.46 -17.60
N ARG A 149 10.02 -10.51 -17.97
CA ARG A 149 10.23 -11.27 -19.22
C ARG A 149 10.12 -10.39 -20.47
N ILE A 150 9.11 -9.50 -20.53
CA ILE A 150 8.97 -8.55 -21.65
C ILE A 150 10.20 -7.65 -21.75
N SER A 151 10.67 -7.12 -20.62
CA SER A 151 11.82 -6.21 -20.58
C SER A 151 13.10 -6.91 -21.02
N GLU A 152 13.30 -8.16 -20.60
CA GLU A 152 14.42 -9.00 -21.03
C GLU A 152 14.39 -9.28 -22.53
N ARG A 153 13.22 -9.62 -23.08
CA ARG A 153 13.04 -9.88 -24.51
C ARG A 153 13.27 -8.64 -25.36
N ILE A 154 12.79 -7.47 -24.94
CA ILE A 154 13.04 -6.19 -25.62
C ILE A 154 14.55 -5.92 -25.70
N LYS A 155 15.27 -6.07 -24.58
CA LYS A 155 16.74 -5.89 -24.53
C LYS A 155 17.46 -6.85 -25.47
N GLU A 156 17.00 -8.10 -25.54
CA GLU A 156 17.57 -9.10 -26.45
C GLU A 156 17.40 -8.69 -27.91
N ILE A 157 16.19 -8.28 -28.32
CA ILE A 157 15.89 -7.83 -29.69
C ILE A 157 16.75 -6.61 -30.05
N GLU A 158 16.82 -5.62 -29.15
CA GLU A 158 17.63 -4.41 -29.36
C GLU A 158 19.11 -4.76 -29.56
N LYS A 159 19.66 -5.62 -28.71
CA LYS A 159 21.05 -6.11 -28.85
C LYS A 159 21.29 -6.87 -30.16
N GLN A 160 20.36 -7.71 -30.59
CA GLN A 160 20.46 -8.43 -31.87
C GLN A 160 20.48 -7.45 -33.06
N SER A 161 19.68 -6.38 -32.99
CA SER A 161 19.64 -5.35 -34.03
C SER A 161 20.94 -4.53 -34.14
N GLU A 162 21.60 -4.25 -33.01
CA GLU A 162 22.91 -3.60 -32.95
C GLU A 162 24.01 -4.48 -33.58
N ILE A 163 24.01 -5.77 -33.28
CA ILE A 163 24.98 -6.72 -33.87
C ILE A 163 24.77 -6.87 -35.38
N ALA A 164 23.51 -6.96 -35.83
CA ALA A 164 23.17 -7.10 -37.25
C ALA A 164 23.56 -5.85 -38.06
N SER A 165 23.41 -4.65 -37.49
CA SER A 165 23.80 -3.39 -38.12
C SER A 165 25.32 -3.17 -38.10
N GLY A 166 26.03 -3.59 -37.04
CA GLY A 166 27.49 -3.51 -36.95
C GLY A 166 28.26 -4.43 -37.91
N THR A 167 27.64 -5.52 -38.38
CA THR A 167 28.31 -6.53 -39.21
C THR A 167 28.31 -6.18 -40.72
N ARG A 168 27.47 -5.24 -41.18
CA ARG A 168 27.34 -4.88 -42.61
C ARG A 168 28.41 -3.92 -43.15
N SER A 169 29.34 -3.41 -42.33
CA SER A 169 30.33 -2.42 -42.76
C SER A 169 31.71 -2.96 -43.17
N LYS A 170 31.89 -4.29 -43.29
CA LYS A 170 33.16 -4.89 -43.77
C LYS A 170 32.96 -5.69 -45.05
N SER A 171 32.62 -5.02 -46.15
CA SER A 171 32.96 -5.59 -47.45
C SER A 171 33.27 -4.52 -48.49
N ARG A 172 34.38 -4.76 -49.19
CA ARG A 172 34.80 -4.21 -50.49
C ARG A 172 35.40 -2.80 -50.47
N ARG A 173 36.74 -2.79 -50.48
CA ARG A 173 37.50 -2.29 -51.65
C ARG A 173 38.98 -2.67 -51.57
N SER A 174 39.33 -3.73 -52.28
CA SER A 174 40.64 -3.92 -52.88
C SER A 174 40.80 -2.97 -54.07
N SER A 175 42.07 -2.75 -54.47
CA SER A 175 42.60 -2.01 -55.63
C SER A 175 42.71 -0.48 -55.53
N HIS A 176 43.94 -0.06 -55.18
CA HIS A 176 44.81 0.83 -55.96
C HIS A 176 44.23 2.16 -56.48
N SER A 177 44.61 3.27 -55.86
CA SER A 177 45.15 4.46 -56.56
C SER A 177 45.54 5.57 -55.58
N LEU A 178 46.54 6.32 -55.99
CA LEU A 178 47.29 7.36 -55.30
C LEU A 178 46.44 8.57 -54.85
N HIS A 179 46.84 9.12 -53.70
CA HIS A 179 46.77 10.54 -53.31
C HIS A 179 45.41 11.22 -52.98
N SER A 180 45.49 12.06 -51.93
CA SER A 180 44.65 13.24 -51.64
C SER A 180 43.57 13.15 -50.54
N SER A 181 43.97 13.62 -49.35
CA SER A 181 43.25 14.53 -48.42
C SER A 181 41.92 14.17 -47.73
N LYS A 182 41.28 13.01 -47.96
CA LYS A 182 39.99 12.68 -47.29
C LYS A 182 40.07 12.05 -45.89
N GLY A 183 41.26 11.79 -45.34
CA GLY A 183 41.45 11.07 -44.08
C GLY A 183 41.25 11.87 -42.78
N SER A 184 41.24 13.21 -42.81
CA SER A 184 41.15 14.01 -41.56
C SER A 184 39.71 14.24 -41.07
N ILE A 185 38.75 14.38 -41.99
CA ILE A 185 37.32 14.57 -41.65
C ILE A 185 36.75 13.32 -40.96
N SER A 186 37.13 12.13 -41.43
CA SER A 186 36.77 10.85 -40.83
C SER A 186 37.24 10.73 -39.38
N LYS A 187 38.51 11.06 -39.11
CA LYS A 187 39.08 10.99 -37.76
C LYS A 187 38.46 12.02 -36.81
N ARG A 188 38.10 13.20 -37.33
CA ARG A 188 37.43 14.25 -36.55
C ARG A 188 36.00 13.83 -36.16
N ALA A 189 35.26 13.22 -37.09
CA ALA A 189 33.92 12.70 -36.82
C ALA A 189 33.95 11.53 -35.81
N GLU A 190 34.93 10.63 -35.93
CA GLU A 190 35.14 9.53 -34.99
C GLU A 190 35.50 10.04 -33.59
N ALA A 191 36.40 11.02 -33.48
CA ALA A 191 36.73 11.66 -32.20
C ALA A 191 35.53 12.40 -31.58
N ALA A 192 34.71 13.06 -32.40
CA ALA A 192 33.49 13.72 -31.93
C ALA A 192 32.44 12.72 -31.43
N ALA A 193 32.28 11.57 -32.11
CA ALA A 193 31.40 10.50 -31.66
C ALA A 193 31.88 9.89 -30.33
N GLN A 194 33.18 9.63 -30.19
CA GLN A 194 33.75 9.15 -28.93
C GLN A 194 33.56 10.17 -27.80
N ALA A 195 33.74 11.46 -28.08
CA ALA A 195 33.49 12.51 -27.10
C ALA A 195 32.01 12.59 -26.68
N ALA A 196 31.06 12.36 -27.60
CA ALA A 196 29.64 12.28 -27.28
C ALA A 196 29.32 11.08 -26.37
N VAL A 197 29.83 9.90 -26.73
CA VAL A 197 29.65 8.67 -25.92
C VAL A 197 30.22 8.84 -24.51
N LEU A 198 31.39 9.46 -24.37
CA LEU A 198 31.99 9.72 -23.06
C LEU A 198 31.19 10.73 -22.24
N LYS A 199 30.63 11.77 -22.87
CA LYS A 199 29.76 12.73 -22.20
C LYS A 199 28.47 12.10 -21.71
N ASP A 200 27.86 11.23 -22.51
CA ASP A 200 26.64 10.53 -22.11
C ASP A 200 26.92 9.54 -20.98
N LYS A 201 28.06 8.84 -21.04
CA LYS A 201 28.50 7.98 -19.93
C LYS A 201 28.72 8.77 -18.63
N LEU A 202 29.27 9.98 -18.72
CA LEU A 202 29.47 10.84 -17.56
C LEU A 202 28.15 11.30 -16.96
N LYS A 203 27.19 11.75 -17.79
CA LYS A 203 25.83 12.10 -17.34
C LYS A 203 25.12 10.92 -16.66
N TYR A 204 25.27 9.71 -17.19
CA TYR A 204 24.70 8.52 -16.59
C TYR A 204 25.29 8.26 -15.20
N ILE A 205 26.62 8.37 -15.05
CA ILE A 205 27.29 8.22 -13.75
C ILE A 205 26.80 9.26 -12.75
N ASP A 206 26.65 10.52 -13.17
CA ASP A 206 26.14 11.60 -12.32
C ASP A 206 24.70 11.31 -11.85
N GLN A 207 23.82 10.87 -12.77
CA GLN A 207 22.44 10.49 -12.45
C GLN A 207 22.39 9.28 -11.48
N GLU A 208 23.24 8.29 -11.68
CA GLU A 208 23.31 7.12 -10.79
C GLU A 208 23.78 7.54 -9.39
N ALA A 209 24.76 8.45 -9.29
CA ALA A 209 25.24 8.98 -8.02
C ALA A 209 24.15 9.78 -7.28
N GLU A 210 23.40 10.62 -7.99
CA GLU A 210 22.29 11.37 -7.42
C GLU A 210 21.18 10.45 -6.90
N GLN A 211 20.82 9.41 -7.66
CA GLN A 211 19.84 8.42 -7.23
C GLN A 211 20.29 7.67 -5.98
N LYS A 212 21.57 7.28 -5.90
CA LYS A 212 22.12 6.61 -4.71
C LYS A 212 22.06 7.52 -3.48
N ALA A 213 22.44 8.79 -3.61
CA ALA A 213 22.37 9.74 -2.51
C ALA A 213 20.92 9.95 -2.02
N ASN A 214 19.96 9.99 -2.94
CA ASN A 214 18.54 10.12 -2.59
C ASN A 214 18.02 8.87 -1.87
N LEU A 215 18.37 7.67 -2.35
CA LEU A 215 18.01 6.41 -1.68
C LEU A 215 18.61 6.30 -0.28
N GLU A 216 19.86 6.72 -0.09
CA GLU A 216 20.52 6.74 1.22
C GLU A 216 19.80 7.69 2.18
N LYS A 217 19.40 8.87 1.71
CA LYS A 217 18.62 9.82 2.50
C LYS A 217 17.26 9.24 2.91
N LEU A 218 16.53 8.65 1.98
CA LEU A 218 15.23 8.01 2.27
C LEU A 218 15.36 6.87 3.28
N ARG A 219 16.45 6.10 3.21
CA ARG A 219 16.75 5.05 4.19
C ARG A 219 16.98 5.63 5.58
N ALA A 220 17.80 6.67 5.70
CA ALA A 220 18.05 7.34 6.97
C ALA A 220 16.76 7.93 7.58
N ASP A 221 15.86 8.49 6.74
CA ASP A 221 14.57 9.00 7.18
C ASP A 221 13.65 7.87 7.69
N LEU A 222 13.64 6.70 7.04
CA LEU A 222 12.89 5.53 7.51
C LEU A 222 13.42 5.01 8.84
N ASP A 223 14.73 4.87 8.99
CA ASP A 223 15.35 4.42 10.24
C ASP A 223 15.00 5.38 11.39
N LYS A 224 15.02 6.71 11.13
CA LYS A 224 14.57 7.72 12.09
C LYS A 224 13.11 7.55 12.49
N LEU A 225 12.21 7.30 11.52
CA LEU A 225 10.78 7.08 11.82
C LEU A 225 10.55 5.80 12.63
N GLN A 226 11.31 4.74 12.38
CA GLN A 226 11.25 3.51 13.16
C GLN A 226 11.66 3.74 14.60
N ILE A 227 12.80 4.40 14.82
CA ILE A 227 13.27 4.75 16.17
C ILE A 227 12.26 5.64 16.89
N MET A 228 11.69 6.63 16.21
CA MET A 228 10.67 7.51 16.80
C MET A 228 9.43 6.73 17.24
N LYS A 229 8.95 5.80 16.41
CA LYS A 229 7.85 4.90 16.78
C LYS A 229 8.20 4.04 17.99
N GLU A 230 9.42 3.54 18.08
CA GLU A 230 9.88 2.75 19.24
C GLU A 230 9.92 3.59 20.52
N ILE A 231 10.36 4.85 20.43
CA ILE A 231 10.31 5.81 21.54
C ILE A 231 8.86 6.03 21.98
N ASP A 232 7.95 6.36 21.07
CA ASP A 232 6.53 6.61 21.38
C ASP A 232 5.88 5.38 22.05
N MET A 233 6.22 4.16 21.58
CA MET A 233 5.74 2.92 22.20
C MET A 233 6.32 2.70 23.59
N ALA A 234 7.59 3.06 23.83
CA ALA A 234 8.21 2.95 25.13
C ALA A 234 7.63 3.97 26.11
N GLU A 235 7.41 5.22 25.68
CA GLU A 235 6.76 6.26 26.47
C GLU A 235 5.33 5.87 26.84
N ALA A 236 4.54 5.38 25.87
CA ALA A 236 3.19 4.89 26.14
C ALA A 236 3.16 3.73 27.15
N LYS A 237 4.18 2.85 27.13
CA LYS A 237 4.32 1.77 28.13
C LYS A 237 4.66 2.33 29.51
N VAL A 238 5.58 3.30 29.61
CA VAL A 238 5.91 3.95 30.88
C VAL A 238 4.68 4.64 31.46
N ASP A 239 3.96 5.42 30.66
CA ASP A 239 2.74 6.09 31.09
C ASP A 239 1.65 5.11 31.55
N ALA A 240 1.52 3.97 30.87
CA ALA A 240 0.58 2.92 31.28
C ALA A 240 0.98 2.31 32.64
N ILE A 241 2.27 2.06 32.87
CA ILE A 241 2.78 1.56 34.16
C ILE A 241 2.52 2.59 35.27
N VAL A 242 2.85 3.86 35.04
CA VAL A 242 2.63 4.94 36.02
C VAL A 242 1.15 5.07 36.38
N LYS A 243 0.24 4.96 35.41
CA LYS A 243 -1.21 4.98 35.67
C LYS A 243 -1.65 3.79 36.52
N VAL A 244 -1.18 2.58 36.22
CA VAL A 244 -1.49 1.39 37.01
C VAL A 244 -0.95 1.54 38.45
N GLU A 245 0.24 2.09 38.63
CA GLU A 245 0.81 2.35 39.96
C GLU A 245 -0.01 3.39 40.76
N GLN A 246 -0.51 4.45 40.11
CA GLN A 246 -1.40 5.42 40.75
C GLN A 246 -2.77 4.82 41.10
N ASP A 247 -3.33 4.00 40.22
CA ASP A 247 -4.61 3.32 40.45
C ASP A 247 -4.49 2.29 41.58
N THR A 248 -3.37 1.57 41.69
CA THR A 248 -3.12 0.69 42.84
C THR A 248 -2.91 1.46 44.14
N SER A 249 -2.30 2.64 44.09
CA SER A 249 -2.10 3.50 45.26
C SER A 249 -3.41 4.09 45.80
N THR A 250 -4.39 4.35 44.93
CA THR A 250 -5.73 4.85 45.32
C THR A 250 -6.70 3.76 45.79
N ILE A 251 -6.44 2.49 45.44
CA ILE A 251 -7.21 1.33 45.95
C ILE A 251 -6.83 1.00 47.40
N PHE A 252 -5.61 1.35 47.85
CA PHE A 252 -5.11 1.12 49.20
C PHE A 252 -5.30 2.32 50.16
N ASP A 253 -6.30 3.19 49.94
CA ASP A 253 -6.76 4.15 50.94
C ASP A 253 -7.43 3.40 52.11
N ALA A 254 -6.60 2.92 53.04
CA ALA A 254 -7.01 2.16 54.23
C ALA A 254 -8.00 2.92 55.13
N ASP A 255 -8.07 4.25 55.02
CA ASP A 255 -9.00 5.09 55.78
C ASP A 255 -10.47 4.95 55.32
N LYS A 256 -10.71 4.50 54.08
CA LYS A 256 -12.07 4.33 53.55
C LYS A 256 -12.71 3.00 53.93
N LEU A 257 -11.92 2.01 54.34
CA LEU A 257 -12.38 0.68 54.76
C LEU A 257 -12.77 0.62 56.24
N SER A 258 -12.21 1.49 57.09
CA SER A 258 -12.55 1.55 58.52
C SER A 258 -14.02 1.89 58.78
N HIS A 259 -14.61 2.76 57.95
CA HIS A 259 -16.02 3.18 58.11
C HIS A 259 -17.05 2.07 57.80
N LEU A 260 -16.66 1.02 57.06
CA LEU A 260 -17.53 -0.10 56.69
C LEU A 260 -17.51 -1.25 57.72
N ILE A 261 -16.55 -1.24 58.64
CA ILE A 261 -16.38 -2.30 59.65
C ILE A 261 -17.26 -2.02 60.88
N GLU A 262 -17.50 -0.75 61.22
CA GLU A 262 -18.32 -0.35 62.37
C GLU A 262 -19.81 -0.75 62.24
N ASP A 263 -20.35 -0.85 61.02
CA ASP A 263 -21.77 -1.17 60.77
C ASP A 263 -22.11 -2.67 60.92
N LYS A 264 -21.10 -3.56 60.95
CA LYS A 264 -21.34 -5.01 61.00
C LYS A 264 -21.82 -5.49 62.37
N GLU A 265 -21.36 -4.86 63.45
CA GLU A 265 -21.79 -5.25 64.80
C GLU A 265 -23.24 -4.84 65.08
N GLN A 266 -23.66 -3.70 64.54
CA GLN A 266 -25.04 -3.23 64.65
C GLN A 266 -26.00 -4.17 63.89
N PHE A 267 -25.63 -4.58 62.68
CA PHE A 267 -26.43 -5.52 61.88
C PHE A 267 -26.57 -6.90 62.54
N VAL A 268 -25.50 -7.41 63.17
CA VAL A 268 -25.52 -8.70 63.85
C VAL A 268 -26.38 -8.64 65.12
N SER A 269 -26.33 -7.54 65.88
CA SER A 269 -27.21 -7.32 67.04
C SER A 269 -28.69 -7.32 66.65
N ASP A 270 -29.08 -6.52 65.65
CA ASP A 270 -30.48 -6.45 65.18
C ASP A 270 -31.01 -7.82 64.67
N TYR A 271 -30.13 -8.60 64.04
CA TYR A 271 -30.47 -9.94 63.55
C TYR A 271 -30.72 -10.94 64.69
N VAL A 272 -29.90 -10.92 65.74
CA VAL A 272 -30.09 -11.79 66.92
C VAL A 272 -31.34 -11.38 67.70
N GLU A 273 -31.58 -10.08 67.83
CA GLU A 273 -32.71 -9.56 68.59
C GLU A 273 -34.05 -9.91 67.94
N SER A 274 -34.13 -9.82 66.61
CA SER A 274 -35.32 -10.20 65.81
C SER A 274 -35.65 -11.70 65.84
N HIS A 275 -34.73 -12.57 66.23
CA HIS A 275 -34.93 -14.03 66.27
C HIS A 275 -35.12 -14.60 67.69
N SER A 276 -35.17 -13.75 68.72
CA SER A 276 -35.30 -14.17 70.13
C SER A 276 -36.74 -14.19 70.67
N TYR A 277 -37.76 -13.98 69.83
CA TYR A 277 -39.16 -13.96 70.27
C TYR A 277 -39.73 -15.38 70.47
N VAL A 278 -39.93 -15.78 71.73
CA VAL A 278 -40.67 -17.00 72.11
C VAL A 278 -42.10 -16.61 72.49
N PRO A 279 -43.14 -17.07 71.77
CA PRO A 279 -44.53 -16.81 72.14
C PRO A 279 -44.90 -17.60 73.40
N THR A 280 -45.22 -16.91 74.49
CA THR A 280 -45.88 -17.51 75.65
C THR A 280 -47.31 -17.90 75.28
N THR A 281 -47.61 -19.21 75.33
CA THR A 281 -48.93 -19.76 75.03
C THR A 281 -49.98 -19.34 76.06
N ASP A 282 -51.08 -18.77 75.57
CA ASP A 282 -52.28 -18.40 76.30
C ASP A 282 -52.98 -19.60 76.96
N LYS A 283 -53.48 -19.38 78.19
CA LYS A 283 -54.45 -20.27 78.86
C LYS A 283 -55.86 -19.94 78.35
N ILE A 284 -56.46 -20.85 77.58
CA ILE A 284 -57.89 -20.79 77.19
C ILE A 284 -58.70 -21.61 78.21
N PRO A 285 -59.75 -21.04 78.86
CA PRO A 285 -60.61 -21.81 79.76
C PRO A 285 -61.68 -22.61 79.00
N PHE A 286 -61.75 -23.90 79.26
CA PHE A 286 -62.81 -24.82 78.83
C PHE A 286 -64.16 -24.41 79.42
N LYS A 287 -65.16 -24.14 78.57
CA LYS A 287 -66.58 -24.19 78.96
C LYS A 287 -67.19 -25.51 78.50
N CYS A 288 -67.62 -26.29 79.48
CA CYS A 288 -68.39 -27.53 79.32
C CYS A 288 -69.88 -27.16 79.34
N THR A 289 -70.62 -27.50 78.29
CA THR A 289 -72.09 -27.52 78.32
C THR A 289 -72.56 -28.95 78.03
N ARG A 290 -73.29 -29.51 78.99
CA ARG A 290 -73.92 -30.83 78.99
C ARG A 290 -75.43 -30.61 78.88
N ASN A 291 -76.05 -31.34 77.94
CA ASN A 291 -77.48 -31.57 77.67
C ASN A 291 -78.53 -30.70 78.37
#